data_AF-A0A4S8QWF5-F1
#
_entry.id   AF-A0A4S8QWF5-F1
#
_cell.length_a   1.000
_cell.length_b   1.000
_cell.length_c   1.000
_cell.angle_alpha   90.00
_cell.angle_beta   90.00
_cell.angle_gamma   90.00
#
_symmetry.space_group_name_H-M   'P 1'
#
loop_
_entity.id
_entity.type
_entity.pdbx_description
1 polymer ?
#
loop_
_entity_poly.entity_id
_entity_poly.type
_entity_poly.pdbx_seq_one_letter_code
_entity_poly.pdbx_strand_id
1 'polypeptide(L)'
;MPATPELRTLLIREDRVAPAPASTATLAPGQIPNHPWVTFGGETLALSINLAQKKYPTDTQVQDFHRIVELYSVFTKTCLVSVTLPEYRFDVQKSNHNHVFFNLVTAINQFSRLARCEVVFRMPNENFTQLTNACQFYRLNFKQWKLFSKVGTQQVGQITVGSRMERRLNGWFRANLAGSP
;
A
#
# COMPACT_ATOMS: atom_id res chain seq x y z
N MET A 1 -60.69 -18.30 30.39
CA MET A 1 -59.23 -18.50 30.24
C MET A 1 -58.98 -19.95 29.85
N PRO A 2 -58.41 -20.16 28.65
CA PRO A 2 -57.31 -21.09 28.50
C PRO A 2 -56.12 -20.37 27.84
N ALA A 3 -54.94 -20.59 28.41
CA ALA A 3 -53.68 -19.99 27.97
C ALA A 3 -53.20 -20.64 26.67
N THR A 4 -53.07 -19.84 25.62
CA THR A 4 -52.39 -20.18 24.37
C THR A 4 -50.87 -20.21 24.60
N PRO A 5 -50.14 -21.13 23.93
CA PRO A 5 -48.82 -21.59 24.36
C PRO A 5 -47.68 -20.62 24.04
N GLU A 6 -46.62 -20.71 24.84
CA GLU A 6 -45.44 -19.83 24.82
C GLU A 6 -44.72 -19.80 23.46
N LEU A 7 -44.57 -18.59 22.91
CA LEU A 7 -43.72 -18.25 21.75
C LEU A 7 -42.23 -18.62 21.90
N ARG A 8 -41.80 -19.14 23.05
CA ARG A 8 -40.40 -19.51 23.31
C ARG A 8 -40.00 -20.87 22.75
N THR A 9 -40.96 -21.73 22.41
CA THR A 9 -40.66 -23.12 22.00
C THR A 9 -40.42 -23.29 20.50
N LEU A 10 -40.66 -22.26 19.69
CA LEU A 10 -40.46 -22.28 18.23
C LEU A 10 -39.13 -21.65 17.76
N LEU A 11 -38.33 -21.08 18.66
CA LEU A 11 -37.03 -20.48 18.33
C LEU A 11 -35.83 -21.43 18.53
N ILE A 12 -36.06 -22.67 18.96
CA ILE A 12 -34.99 -23.63 19.33
C ILE A 12 -34.75 -24.69 18.25
N ARG A 13 -35.55 -24.70 17.18
CA ARG A 13 -35.43 -25.69 16.09
C ARG A 13 -35.51 -25.00 14.72
N GLU A 14 -34.44 -24.34 14.32
CA GLU A 14 -33.92 -24.50 12.96
C GLU A 14 -32.54 -23.85 12.84
N ASP A 15 -31.67 -24.58 12.15
CA ASP A 15 -30.33 -24.24 11.75
C ASP A 15 -29.26 -24.06 12.83
N ARG A 16 -28.80 -25.24 13.28
CA ARG A 16 -27.37 -25.55 13.28
C ARG A 16 -26.73 -25.13 11.94
N VAL A 17 -26.44 -23.84 11.78
CA VAL A 17 -25.41 -23.41 10.85
C VAL A 17 -24.10 -23.79 11.52
N ALA A 18 -23.56 -24.95 11.13
CA ALA A 18 -22.15 -25.24 11.36
C ALA A 18 -21.35 -23.99 10.96
N PRO A 19 -20.38 -23.52 11.75
CA PRO A 19 -19.52 -22.45 11.28
C PRO A 19 -18.96 -22.93 9.95
N ALA A 20 -19.26 -22.20 8.87
CA ALA A 20 -18.65 -22.44 7.59
C ALA A 20 -17.15 -22.56 7.86
N PRO A 21 -16.47 -23.65 7.45
CA PRO A 21 -15.03 -23.69 7.59
C PRO A 21 -14.54 -22.43 6.88
N ALA A 22 -13.86 -21.56 7.62
CA ALA A 22 -13.12 -20.45 7.05
C ALA A 22 -11.97 -21.07 6.24
N SER A 23 -12.29 -21.64 5.09
CA SER A 23 -11.35 -21.99 4.05
C SER A 23 -11.00 -20.70 3.31
N THR A 24 -10.50 -19.71 4.04
CA THR A 24 -9.47 -18.85 3.48
C THR A 24 -8.21 -19.69 3.47
N ALA A 25 -8.08 -20.53 2.44
CA ALA A 25 -6.81 -21.14 2.10
C ALA A 25 -5.83 -19.98 1.89
N THR A 26 -5.15 -19.60 2.96
CA THR A 26 -4.13 -18.56 2.93
C THR A 26 -3.01 -19.19 2.14
N LEU A 27 -2.86 -18.77 0.87
CA LEU A 27 -1.83 -19.28 -0.01
C LEU A 27 -0.50 -19.24 0.74
N ALA A 28 0.20 -20.37 0.80
CA ALA A 28 1.56 -20.37 1.31
C ALA A 28 2.39 -19.40 0.44
N PRO A 29 3.42 -18.72 0.97
CA PRO A 29 4.18 -17.75 0.20
C PRO A 29 4.69 -18.25 -1.15
N GLY A 30 5.05 -19.53 -1.25
CA GLY A 30 5.49 -20.16 -2.52
C GLY A 30 4.36 -20.45 -3.53
N GLN A 31 3.10 -20.28 -3.15
CA GLN A 31 1.92 -20.44 -4.01
C GLN A 31 1.39 -19.10 -4.55
N ILE A 32 1.90 -17.98 -4.04
CA ILE A 32 1.50 -16.65 -4.49
C ILE A 32 2.14 -16.36 -5.87
N PRO A 33 1.38 -15.87 -6.86
CA PRO A 33 1.92 -15.54 -8.18
C PRO A 33 3.08 -14.53 -8.10
N ASN A 34 4.06 -14.70 -8.98
CA ASN A 34 5.19 -13.79 -9.09
C ASN A 34 4.77 -12.48 -9.78
N HIS A 35 5.30 -11.35 -9.29
CA HIS A 35 5.17 -10.04 -9.94
C HIS A 35 6.55 -9.39 -10.04
N PRO A 36 6.91 -8.73 -11.16
CA PRO A 36 8.25 -8.14 -11.35
C PRO A 36 8.62 -7.07 -10.32
N TRP A 37 7.62 -6.43 -9.71
CA TRP A 37 7.84 -5.44 -8.64
C TRP A 37 7.77 -6.02 -7.24
N VAL A 38 7.52 -7.31 -7.05
CA VAL A 38 7.32 -7.91 -5.74
C VAL A 38 8.39 -8.98 -5.51
N THR A 39 9.07 -8.91 -4.38
CA THR A 39 10.00 -9.93 -3.93
C THR A 39 9.75 -10.21 -2.46
N PHE A 40 9.65 -11.49 -2.09
CA PHE A 40 9.37 -11.90 -0.72
C PHE A 40 10.52 -12.72 -0.14
N GLY A 41 10.99 -12.30 1.04
CA GLY A 41 12.09 -12.91 1.78
C GLY A 41 11.66 -13.37 3.17
N GLY A 42 10.67 -14.25 3.26
CA GLY A 42 10.21 -14.90 4.50
C GLY A 42 9.27 -14.06 5.36
N GLU A 43 9.69 -12.87 5.80
CA GLU A 43 8.83 -11.89 6.48
C GLU A 43 9.06 -10.46 5.96
N THR A 44 9.94 -10.31 4.96
CA THR A 44 10.24 -9.04 4.31
C THR A 44 9.64 -9.01 2.92
N LEU A 45 8.78 -8.03 2.66
CA LEU A 45 8.22 -7.74 1.35
C LEU A 45 8.97 -6.55 0.73
N ALA A 46 9.66 -6.77 -0.37
CA ALA A 46 10.33 -5.74 -1.13
C ALA A 46 9.52 -5.40 -2.39
N LEU A 47 9.14 -4.12 -2.51
CA LEU A 47 8.33 -3.58 -3.61
C LEU A 47 9.20 -2.64 -4.46
N SER A 48 9.59 -3.07 -5.66
CA SER A 48 10.48 -2.33 -6.56
C SER A 48 9.71 -1.76 -7.75
N ILE A 49 9.03 -0.63 -7.54
CA ILE A 49 8.18 0.02 -8.53
C ILE A 49 9.05 0.88 -9.45
N ASN A 50 9.10 0.53 -10.74
CA ASN A 50 9.88 1.29 -11.73
C ASN A 50 8.95 2.02 -12.71
N LEU A 51 8.79 3.32 -12.50
CA LEU A 51 7.98 4.21 -13.33
C LEU A 51 8.83 4.94 -14.39
N ALA A 52 10.14 4.70 -14.43
CA ALA A 52 11.05 5.25 -15.44
C ALA A 52 11.13 4.39 -16.71
N GLN A 53 10.34 3.32 -16.82
CA GLN A 53 10.37 2.41 -17.96
C GLN A 53 9.79 3.06 -19.23
N LYS A 54 10.32 2.70 -20.40
CA LYS A 54 9.86 3.20 -21.71
C LYS A 54 8.38 2.86 -22.00
N LYS A 55 7.90 1.73 -21.47
CA LYS A 55 6.49 1.32 -21.55
C LYS A 55 5.85 1.55 -20.19
N TYR A 56 4.74 2.27 -20.17
CA TYR A 56 3.93 2.42 -18.97
C TYR A 56 3.35 1.06 -18.54
N PRO A 57 3.25 0.80 -17.23
CA PRO A 57 2.55 -0.38 -16.76
C PRO A 57 1.10 -0.33 -17.24
N THR A 58 0.56 -1.47 -17.67
CA THR A 58 -0.86 -1.56 -18.01
C THR A 58 -1.71 -1.57 -16.74
N ASP A 59 -2.98 -1.16 -16.84
CA ASP A 59 -3.90 -1.21 -15.70
C ASP A 59 -4.00 -2.60 -15.09
N THR A 60 -3.95 -3.64 -15.92
CA THR A 60 -3.91 -5.04 -15.48
C THR A 60 -2.67 -5.36 -14.66
N GLN A 61 -1.48 -4.89 -15.06
CA GLN A 61 -0.25 -5.08 -14.29
C GLN A 61 -0.33 -4.37 -12.93
N VAL A 62 -0.92 -3.18 -12.88
CA VAL A 62 -1.13 -2.44 -11.63
C VAL A 62 -2.13 -3.16 -10.72
N GLN A 63 -3.22 -3.68 -11.27
CA GLN A 63 -4.21 -4.46 -10.50
C GLN A 63 -3.60 -5.76 -9.96
N ASP A 64 -2.87 -6.51 -10.80
CA ASP A 64 -2.19 -7.73 -10.40
C ASP A 64 -1.15 -7.47 -9.31
N PHE A 65 -0.40 -6.37 -9.43
CA PHE A 65 0.52 -5.91 -8.40
C PHE A 65 -0.18 -5.74 -7.04
N HIS A 66 -1.29 -4.99 -6.99
CA HIS A 66 -2.01 -4.75 -5.74
C HIS A 66 -2.56 -6.04 -5.14
N ARG A 67 -3.18 -6.89 -5.97
CA ARG A 67 -3.69 -8.19 -5.55
C ARG A 67 -2.60 -9.06 -4.94
N ILE A 68 -1.43 -9.10 -5.56
CA ILE A 68 -0.30 -9.91 -5.07
C ILE A 68 0.24 -9.35 -3.75
N VAL A 69 0.33 -8.03 -3.60
CA VAL A 69 0.73 -7.38 -2.34
C VAL A 69 -0.24 -7.74 -1.20
N GLU A 70 -1.55 -7.73 -1.44
CA GLU A 70 -2.57 -8.09 -0.46
C GLU A 70 -2.43 -9.54 0.02
N LEU A 71 -2.07 -10.48 -0.87
CA LEU A 71 -1.85 -11.89 -0.50
C LEU A 71 -0.68 -12.06 0.49
N TYR A 72 0.31 -11.16 0.50
CA TYR A 72 1.42 -11.19 1.44
C TYR A 72 1.14 -10.53 2.79
N SER A 73 -0.05 -9.94 2.98
CA SER A 73 -0.42 -9.17 4.18
C SER A 73 -0.25 -9.93 5.50
N VAL A 74 -0.58 -11.22 5.53
CA VAL A 74 -0.54 -12.07 6.73
C VAL A 74 0.89 -12.50 7.09
N PHE A 75 1.81 -12.47 6.14
CA PHE A 75 3.19 -12.95 6.33
C PHE A 75 4.19 -11.83 6.60
N THR A 76 3.88 -10.60 6.21
CA THR A 76 4.84 -9.51 6.16
C THR A 76 5.00 -8.81 7.52
N LYS A 77 6.24 -8.73 8.01
CA LYS A 77 6.63 -7.87 9.15
C LYS A 77 7.40 -6.62 8.73
N THR A 78 8.13 -6.70 7.63
CA THR A 78 8.90 -5.56 7.10
C THR A 78 8.52 -5.31 5.65
N CYS A 79 8.13 -4.08 5.33
CA CYS A 79 7.83 -3.66 3.96
C CYS A 79 8.88 -2.65 3.48
N LEU A 80 9.53 -2.92 2.35
CA LEU A 80 10.52 -2.03 1.74
C LEU A 80 9.98 -1.59 0.38
N VAL A 81 9.54 -0.34 0.27
CA VAL A 81 9.02 0.25 -0.96
C VAL A 81 10.10 1.09 -1.61
N SER A 82 10.45 0.77 -2.84
CA SER A 82 11.42 1.50 -3.64
C SER A 82 10.77 1.94 -4.94
N VAL A 83 10.66 3.25 -5.14
CA VAL A 83 10.03 3.86 -6.31
C VAL A 83 11.10 4.53 -7.16
N THR A 84 11.18 4.20 -8.44
CA THR A 84 12.05 4.91 -9.40
C THR A 84 11.19 5.78 -10.31
N LEU A 85 11.39 7.10 -10.23
CA LEU A 85 10.62 8.10 -10.97
C LEU A 85 11.28 8.41 -12.32
N PRO A 86 10.49 8.73 -13.37
CA PRO A 86 11.00 9.05 -14.70
C PRO A 86 11.73 10.41 -14.72
N GLU A 87 12.54 10.64 -15.75
CA GLU A 87 13.13 11.97 -16.00
C GLU A 87 12.07 12.94 -16.53
N TYR A 88 11.95 14.11 -15.89
CA TYR A 88 10.86 15.07 -16.09
C TYR A 88 10.87 15.81 -17.45
N ARG A 89 11.72 15.43 -18.41
CA ARG A 89 11.64 15.95 -19.79
C ARG A 89 10.41 15.43 -20.54
N PHE A 90 9.80 14.36 -20.04
CA PHE A 90 8.67 13.68 -20.67
C PHE A 90 7.41 13.81 -19.78
N ASP A 91 6.67 14.90 -19.99
CA ASP A 91 5.24 15.05 -19.72
C ASP A 91 4.75 14.85 -18.26
N VAL A 92 4.41 15.97 -17.61
CA VAL A 92 3.88 16.06 -16.25
C VAL A 92 2.60 15.23 -16.07
N GLN A 93 1.76 15.11 -17.11
CA GLN A 93 0.49 14.38 -17.01
C GLN A 93 0.69 12.87 -16.87
N LYS A 94 1.77 12.32 -17.44
CA LYS A 94 2.05 10.87 -17.36
C LYS A 94 2.61 10.42 -16.01
N SER A 95 3.04 11.36 -15.17
CA SER A 95 3.62 11.10 -13.85
C SER A 95 2.61 11.04 -12.70
N ASN A 96 1.32 11.21 -12.99
CA ASN A 96 0.26 11.10 -12.00
C ASN A 96 -0.09 9.62 -11.73
N HIS A 97 0.77 8.94 -10.97
CA HIS A 97 0.58 7.57 -10.52
C HIS A 97 -0.11 7.51 -9.14
N ASN A 98 -0.90 8.54 -8.82
CA ASN A 98 -1.50 8.70 -7.51
C ASN A 98 -2.37 7.49 -7.10
N HIS A 99 -3.09 6.90 -8.06
CA HIS A 99 -3.90 5.69 -7.85
C HIS A 99 -3.06 4.47 -7.45
N VAL A 100 -1.87 4.29 -8.04
CA VAL A 100 -0.94 3.19 -7.69
C VAL A 100 -0.53 3.32 -6.23
N PHE A 101 -0.12 4.51 -5.79
CA PHE A 101 0.32 4.71 -4.41
C PHE A 101 -0.83 4.68 -3.42
N PHE A 102 -1.99 5.21 -3.78
CA PHE A 102 -3.19 5.14 -2.95
C PHE A 102 -3.60 3.69 -2.67
N ASN A 103 -3.76 2.87 -3.71
CA ASN A 103 -4.14 1.46 -3.56
C ASN A 103 -3.07 0.66 -2.83
N LEU A 104 -1.79 0.96 -3.07
CA LEU A 104 -0.70 0.34 -2.33
C LEU A 104 -0.77 0.64 -0.83
N VAL A 105 -0.99 1.90 -0.45
CA VAL A 105 -1.11 2.30 0.96
C VAL A 105 -2.34 1.64 1.61
N THR A 106 -3.45 1.57 0.88
CA THR A 106 -4.65 0.83 1.33
C THR A 106 -4.34 -0.64 1.59
N ALA A 107 -3.60 -1.31 0.69
CA ALA A 107 -3.18 -2.70 0.88
C ALA A 107 -2.23 -2.86 2.07
N ILE A 108 -1.22 -2.00 2.20
CA ILE A 108 -0.25 -2.05 3.32
C ILE A 108 -0.96 -1.87 4.67
N ASN A 109 -2.00 -1.02 4.74
CA ASN A 109 -2.77 -0.82 5.96
C ASN A 109 -3.53 -2.07 6.43
N GLN A 110 -3.68 -3.10 5.59
CA GLN A 110 -4.26 -4.39 5.97
C GLN A 110 -3.24 -5.36 6.58
N PHE A 111 -1.96 -5.01 6.62
CA PHE A 111 -0.90 -5.91 7.08
C PHE A 111 -0.91 -5.99 8.61
N SER A 112 -1.50 -7.06 9.15
CA SER A 112 -1.73 -7.23 10.59
C SER A 112 -0.45 -7.38 11.43
N ARG A 113 0.67 -7.78 10.80
CA ARG A 113 1.95 -8.05 11.47
C ARG A 113 3.06 -7.04 11.14
N LEU A 114 2.72 -5.98 10.40
CA LEU A 114 3.70 -5.02 9.92
C LEU A 114 4.30 -4.22 11.08
N ALA A 115 5.60 -4.36 11.27
CA ALA A 115 6.37 -3.68 12.33
C ALA A 115 7.25 -2.55 11.79
N ARG A 116 7.61 -2.58 10.50
CA ARG A 116 8.47 -1.58 9.86
C ARG A 116 8.10 -1.39 8.40
N CYS A 117 8.05 -0.13 7.96
CA CYS A 117 7.95 0.20 6.54
C CYS A 117 8.97 1.28 6.16
N GLU A 118 9.68 1.08 5.05
CA GLU A 118 10.60 2.08 4.51
C GLU A 118 10.24 2.37 3.07
N VAL A 119 10.11 3.66 2.75
CA VAL A 119 9.71 4.11 1.43
C VAL A 119 10.81 4.98 0.87
N VAL A 120 11.37 4.60 -0.28
CA VAL A 120 12.48 5.30 -0.93
C VAL A 120 12.03 5.76 -2.31
N PHE A 121 12.00 7.08 -2.53
CA PHE A 121 11.78 7.68 -3.85
C PHE A 121 13.12 8.03 -4.50
N ARG A 122 13.41 7.42 -5.65
CA ARG A 122 14.60 7.66 -6.45
C ARG A 122 14.22 8.53 -7.64
N MET A 123 14.80 9.71 -7.70
CA MET A 123 14.58 10.71 -8.73
C MET A 123 15.89 10.98 -9.47
N PRO A 124 15.88 11.09 -10.81
CA PRO A 124 17.09 11.47 -11.55
C PRO A 124 17.50 12.91 -11.26
N ASN A 125 16.54 13.83 -11.11
CA ASN A 125 16.72 15.24 -10.80
C ASN A 125 15.73 15.69 -9.71
N GLU A 126 16.04 16.72 -8.94
CA GLU A 126 15.12 17.22 -7.91
C GLU A 126 13.86 17.80 -8.55
N ASN A 127 12.70 17.20 -8.28
CA ASN A 127 11.42 17.71 -8.72
C ASN A 127 10.35 17.45 -7.66
N PHE A 128 9.86 18.54 -7.04
CA PHE A 128 8.86 18.45 -6.00
C PHE A 128 7.53 17.87 -6.49
N THR A 129 7.12 18.19 -7.73
CA THR A 129 5.86 17.71 -8.32
C THR A 129 5.84 16.19 -8.45
N GLN A 130 6.97 15.55 -8.75
CA GLN A 130 7.02 14.08 -8.79
C GLN A 130 6.95 13.46 -7.39
N LEU A 131 7.47 14.17 -6.39
CA LEU A 131 7.48 13.73 -5.00
C LEU A 131 6.13 13.90 -4.30
N THR A 132 5.18 14.67 -4.84
CA THR A 132 3.84 14.83 -4.23
C THR A 132 3.11 13.49 -4.09
N ASN A 133 3.35 12.54 -5.00
CA ASN A 133 2.84 11.17 -4.91
C ASN A 133 3.25 10.46 -3.61
N ALA A 134 4.41 10.81 -3.03
CA ALA A 134 4.86 10.27 -1.74
C ALA A 134 3.91 10.63 -0.59
N CYS A 135 3.09 11.67 -0.74
CA CYS A 135 2.12 12.08 0.28
C CYS A 135 1.07 11.00 0.58
N GLN A 136 0.82 10.07 -0.34
CA GLN A 136 -0.08 8.95 -0.08
C GLN A 136 0.38 8.12 1.12
N PHE A 137 1.69 8.00 1.37
CA PHE A 137 2.23 7.26 2.51
C PHE A 137 1.97 7.94 3.86
N TYR A 138 1.56 9.22 3.89
CA TYR A 138 1.05 9.83 5.12
C TYR A 138 -0.29 9.25 5.58
N ARG A 139 -0.97 8.46 4.74
CA ARG A 139 -2.20 7.71 5.09
C ARG A 139 -1.92 6.33 5.68
N LEU A 140 -0.65 5.96 5.93
CA LEU A 140 -0.34 4.73 6.66
C LEU A 140 -0.82 4.85 8.12
N ASN A 141 -1.58 3.84 8.57
CA ASN A 141 -2.24 3.85 9.88
C ASN A 141 -1.30 3.53 11.05
N PHE A 142 -0.10 3.03 10.77
CA PHE A 142 0.91 2.71 11.79
C PHE A 142 2.03 3.76 11.77
N LYS A 143 2.69 3.95 12.92
CA LYS A 143 3.67 5.04 13.09
C LYS A 143 5.10 4.65 12.72
N GLN A 144 5.43 3.35 12.70
CA GLN A 144 6.79 2.86 12.45
C GLN A 144 7.12 2.79 10.95
N TRP A 145 7.07 3.92 10.26
CA TRP A 145 7.52 4.03 8.88
C TRP A 145 8.44 5.23 8.64
N LYS A 146 9.24 5.15 7.58
CA LYS A 146 10.18 6.20 7.20
C LYS A 146 10.11 6.48 5.71
N LEU A 147 10.22 7.76 5.36
CA LEU A 147 10.32 8.23 3.98
C LEU A 147 11.74 8.69 3.68
N PHE A 148 12.26 8.27 2.54
CA PHE A 148 13.58 8.61 2.04
C PHE A 148 13.48 9.10 0.59
N SER A 149 14.43 9.96 0.21
CA SER A 149 14.63 10.36 -1.17
C SER A 149 16.07 10.15 -1.60
N LYS A 150 16.27 9.88 -2.89
CA LYS A 150 17.57 9.86 -3.54
C LYS A 150 17.47 10.67 -4.82
N VAL A 151 18.29 11.71 -4.95
CA VAL A 151 18.31 12.58 -6.13
C VAL A 151 19.61 12.37 -6.90
N GLY A 152 19.52 11.93 -8.15
CA GLY A 152 20.67 11.68 -9.02
C GLY A 152 21.71 10.78 -8.35
N THR A 153 22.94 11.28 -8.25
CA THR A 153 24.08 10.59 -7.63
C THR A 153 24.19 10.78 -6.12
N GLN A 154 23.30 11.56 -5.50
CA GLN A 154 23.33 11.81 -4.06
C GLN A 154 23.08 10.53 -3.27
N GLN A 155 23.55 10.50 -2.02
CA GLN A 155 23.21 9.43 -1.08
C GLN A 155 21.71 9.48 -0.73
N VAL A 156 21.18 8.32 -0.32
CA VAL A 156 19.80 8.23 0.17
C VAL A 156 19.68 9.06 1.44
N GLY A 157 18.81 10.08 1.40
CA GLY A 157 18.53 10.95 2.53
C GLY A 157 17.15 10.65 3.12
N GLN A 158 17.04 10.64 4.45
CA GLN A 158 15.73 10.54 5.11
C GLN A 158 15.03 11.91 5.06
N ILE A 159 13.76 11.91 4.66
CA ILE A 159 12.88 13.07 4.83
C ILE A 159 12.41 13.06 6.28
N THR A 160 13.12 13.82 7.12
CA THR A 160 12.86 13.90 8.56
C THR A 160 11.70 14.84 8.86
N VAL A 161 10.99 14.55 9.97
CA VAL A 161 9.92 15.42 10.49
C VAL A 161 10.49 16.82 10.75
N GLY A 162 9.79 17.85 10.28
CA GLY A 162 10.21 19.24 10.44
C GLY A 162 11.23 19.73 9.41
N SER A 163 11.73 18.87 8.52
CA SER A 163 12.55 19.30 7.38
C SER A 163 11.74 20.18 6.42
N ARG A 164 12.42 21.03 5.64
CA ARG A 164 11.75 21.87 4.61
C ARG A 164 10.96 21.00 3.62
N MET A 165 11.49 19.82 3.26
CA MET A 165 10.81 18.90 2.35
C MET A 165 9.56 18.28 2.98
N GLU A 166 9.65 17.79 4.22
CA GLU A 166 8.49 17.24 4.93
C GLU A 166 7.38 18.28 5.07
N ARG A 167 7.69 19.51 5.50
CA ARG A 167 6.70 20.58 5.61
C ARG A 167 6.00 20.88 4.29
N ARG A 168 6.75 20.88 3.16
CA ARG A 168 6.17 21.08 1.83
C ARG A 168 5.25 19.93 1.44
N LEU A 169 5.66 18.68 1.64
CA LEU A 169 4.85 17.50 1.34
C LEU A 169 3.59 17.46 2.21
N ASN A 170 3.72 17.68 3.51
CA ASN A 170 2.60 17.71 4.45
C ASN A 170 1.62 18.86 4.14
N GLY A 171 2.14 20.05 3.78
CA GLY A 171 1.32 21.16 3.30
C GLY A 171 0.54 20.80 2.02
N TRP A 172 1.20 20.16 1.06
CA TRP A 172 0.54 19.68 -0.17
C TRP A 172 -0.52 18.62 0.13
N PHE A 173 -0.20 17.63 0.98
CA PHE A 173 -1.13 16.60 1.43
C PHE A 173 -2.38 17.20 2.07
N ARG A 174 -2.22 18.15 2.99
CA ARG A 174 -3.36 18.79 3.66
C ARG A 174 -4.27 19.53 2.68
N ALA A 175 -3.68 20.27 1.74
CA ALA A 175 -4.43 21.05 0.77
C ALA A 175 -5.14 20.20 -0.31
N ASN A 176 -4.58 19.05 -0.68
CA ASN A 176 -5.05 18.28 -1.85
C ASN A 176 -5.64 16.91 -1.53
N LEU A 177 -5.36 16.34 -0.36
CA LEU A 177 -5.69 14.95 -0.03
C LEU A 177 -6.37 14.76 1.33
N ALA A 178 -6.13 15.63 2.31
CA ALA A 178 -6.73 15.52 3.64
C ALA A 178 -8.13 16.16 3.75
N GLY A 179 -8.58 16.87 2.70
CA GLY A 179 -9.82 17.65 2.69
C GLY A 179 -10.69 17.46 1.45
N SER A 180 -10.50 16.40 0.66
CA SER A 180 -11.53 16.01 -0.31
C SER A 180 -12.70 15.38 0.46
N PRO A 181 -13.92 15.93 0.36
CA PRO A 181 -15.11 15.35 0.98
C PRO A 181 -15.40 13.94 0.47
#